data_AF-A0A8R1DR74-F1
#
_entry.id   AF-A0A8R1DR74-F1
#
_cell.length_a   1.000
_cell.length_b   1.000
_cell.length_c   1.000
_cell.angle_alpha   90.00
_cell.angle_beta   90.00
_cell.angle_gamma   90.00
#
_symmetry.space_group_name_H-M   'P 1'
#
loop_
_entity.id
_entity.type
_entity.pdbx_description
1 polymer ?
#
loop_
_entity_poly.entity_id
_entity_poly.type
_entity_poly.pdbx_seq_one_letter_code
_entity_poly.pdbx_strand_id
1 'polypeptide(L)'
;MYFMSRFLELDSHRYYGYGILWDLIFGRGWKESSNFPVVTYCDMQIRILGHVQRHTVQCVLVINIFTEKIFFILWLWYTVLSFISFGSILSWIFASIPFNQRRQFVARRLELADVNFEKSRFKPQLDEFVRDYIKIDGIFVLRMITIHSGILMCTDIVDTMWDRFLEESGHDVIEQLLDEKTSQLDEDERSQTPGAFSFSQGIRRKTSVLVPLMSREDVSQEATLATPTPQFLRPPSSRMTSGPSNV
;
A
#
# COMPACT_ATOMS: atom_id res chain seq x y z
N MET A 1 -22.36 -7.77 -10.38
CA MET A 1 -22.66 -7.71 -11.83
C MET A 1 -22.62 -9.08 -12.50
N TYR A 2 -21.44 -9.67 -12.77
CA TYR A 2 -21.32 -10.93 -13.53
C TYR A 2 -22.23 -12.08 -13.03
N PHE A 3 -22.19 -12.40 -11.73
CA PHE A 3 -23.01 -13.46 -11.14
C PHE A 3 -24.52 -13.25 -11.31
N MET A 4 -25.01 -12.00 -11.20
CA MET A 4 -26.43 -11.70 -11.46
C MET A 4 -26.80 -11.93 -12.93
N SER A 5 -25.94 -11.52 -13.87
CA SER A 5 -26.17 -11.76 -15.30
C SER A 5 -26.17 -13.25 -15.66
N ARG A 6 -25.43 -14.08 -14.90
CA ARG A 6 -25.35 -15.54 -15.10
C ARG A 6 -26.48 -16.30 -14.40
N PHE A 7 -26.97 -15.81 -13.26
CA PHE A 7 -28.11 -16.39 -12.55
C PHE A 7 -29.44 -16.21 -13.29
N LEU A 8 -29.58 -15.11 -14.04
CA LEU A 8 -30.81 -14.75 -14.76
C LEU A 8 -30.87 -15.28 -16.20
N GLU A 9 -29.91 -16.13 -16.62
CA GLU A 9 -29.76 -16.69 -18.00
C GLU A 9 -30.06 -15.67 -19.12
N LEU A 10 -29.60 -14.42 -18.93
CA LEU A 10 -30.03 -13.30 -19.74
C LEU A 10 -29.15 -13.16 -21.01
N ASP A 11 -29.24 -14.16 -21.89
CA ASP A 11 -28.38 -14.36 -23.06
C ASP A 11 -28.27 -13.14 -23.99
N SER A 12 -29.29 -12.28 -24.01
CA SER A 12 -29.35 -11.16 -24.95
C SER A 12 -28.61 -9.90 -24.49
N HIS A 13 -28.63 -9.54 -23.19
CA HIS A 13 -28.20 -8.19 -22.76
C HIS A 13 -27.50 -8.17 -21.39
N ARG A 14 -26.16 -8.19 -21.41
CA ARG A 14 -25.26 -8.03 -20.23
C ARG A 14 -25.43 -6.71 -19.45
N TYR A 15 -26.27 -5.79 -19.94
CA TYR A 15 -26.58 -4.47 -19.37
C TYR A 15 -28.09 -4.23 -19.13
N TYR A 16 -28.89 -5.27 -18.98
CA TYR A 16 -30.36 -5.18 -18.78
C TYR A 16 -30.80 -4.13 -17.73
N GLY A 17 -30.16 -4.11 -16.56
CA GLY A 17 -30.46 -3.12 -15.52
C GLY A 17 -30.15 -1.67 -15.93
N TYR A 18 -29.14 -1.44 -16.77
CA TYR A 18 -28.83 -0.10 -17.30
C TYR A 18 -29.85 0.35 -18.34
N GLY A 19 -30.33 -0.56 -19.19
CA GLY A 19 -31.40 -0.27 -20.15
C GLY A 19 -32.70 0.16 -19.45
N ILE A 20 -33.12 -0.59 -18.42
CA ILE A 20 -34.29 -0.25 -17.60
C ILE A 20 -34.10 1.08 -16.87
N LEU A 21 -32.92 1.31 -16.27
CA LEU A 21 -32.62 2.57 -15.59
C LEU A 21 -32.69 3.76 -16.57
N TRP A 22 -32.18 3.60 -17.79
CA TRP A 22 -32.21 4.62 -18.83
C TRP A 22 -33.65 4.91 -19.30
N ASP A 23 -34.42 3.88 -19.63
CA ASP A 23 -35.82 4.07 -20.04
C ASP A 23 -36.68 4.69 -18.93
N LEU A 24 -36.41 4.36 -17.65
CA LEU A 24 -37.05 4.98 -16.48
C LEU A 24 -36.67 6.46 -16.33
N ILE A 25 -35.39 6.82 -16.48
CA ILE A 25 -34.92 8.22 -16.45
C ILE A 25 -35.54 9.03 -17.59
N PHE A 26 -35.72 8.43 -18.77
CA PHE A 26 -36.35 9.05 -19.94
C PHE A 26 -37.89 8.99 -19.92
N GLY A 27 -38.50 8.56 -18.82
CA GLY A 27 -39.96 8.57 -18.63
C GLY A 27 -40.72 7.62 -19.55
N ARG A 28 -40.05 6.62 -20.14
CA ARG A 28 -40.73 5.56 -20.91
C ARG A 28 -41.36 4.58 -19.94
N GLY A 29 -42.64 4.26 -20.19
CA GLY A 29 -43.36 3.27 -19.39
C GLY A 29 -42.66 1.90 -19.41
N TRP A 30 -42.77 1.17 -18.30
CA TRP A 30 -42.25 -0.19 -18.17
C TRP A 30 -42.82 -1.09 -19.27
N LYS A 31 -42.00 -1.44 -20.27
CA LYS A 31 -42.33 -2.54 -21.19
C LYS A 31 -42.26 -3.85 -20.41
N GLU A 32 -43.21 -4.76 -20.64
CA GLU A 32 -43.06 -6.13 -20.13
C GLU A 32 -41.77 -6.74 -20.67
N SER A 33 -40.97 -7.30 -19.76
CA SER A 33 -39.70 -7.91 -20.10
C SER A 33 -39.95 -9.24 -20.79
N SER A 34 -39.54 -9.35 -22.07
CA SER A 34 -39.67 -10.61 -22.84
C SER A 34 -38.95 -11.80 -22.19
N ASN A 35 -38.03 -11.55 -21.25
CA ASN A 35 -37.28 -12.58 -20.53
C ASN A 35 -38.04 -13.12 -19.30
N PHE A 36 -39.01 -12.36 -18.77
CA PHE A 36 -39.74 -12.69 -17.55
C PHE A 36 -41.26 -12.51 -17.76
N PRO A 37 -41.94 -13.46 -18.43
CA PRO A 37 -43.37 -13.38 -18.67
C PRO A 37 -44.18 -13.52 -17.38
N VAL A 38 -45.10 -12.58 -17.14
CA VAL A 38 -46.04 -12.61 -16.00
C VAL A 38 -47.12 -13.68 -16.19
N VAL A 39 -47.42 -14.01 -17.45
CA VAL A 39 -48.42 -14.99 -17.87
C VAL A 39 -47.76 -16.07 -18.71
N THR A 40 -48.03 -17.34 -18.39
CA THR A 40 -47.59 -18.51 -19.15
C THR A 40 -48.78 -19.39 -19.52
N TYR A 41 -48.64 -20.22 -20.55
CA TYR A 41 -49.61 -21.25 -20.89
C TYR A 41 -49.08 -22.61 -20.44
N CYS A 42 -49.92 -23.40 -19.76
CA CYS A 42 -49.59 -24.75 -19.32
C CYS A 42 -50.53 -25.77 -19.96
N ASP A 43 -49.93 -26.76 -20.62
CA ASP A 43 -50.65 -27.84 -21.30
C ASP A 43 -50.84 -29.02 -20.35
N MET A 44 -52.07 -29.26 -19.92
CA MET A 44 -52.44 -30.43 -19.12
C MET A 44 -52.99 -31.55 -20.01
N GLN A 45 -52.51 -32.76 -19.80
CA GLN A 45 -52.97 -33.96 -20.51
C GLN A 45 -53.92 -34.74 -19.60
N ILE A 46 -55.22 -34.66 -19.86
CA ILE A 46 -56.26 -35.32 -19.06
C ILE A 46 -56.73 -36.57 -19.83
N ARG A 47 -56.89 -37.70 -19.11
CA ARG A 47 -57.40 -38.94 -19.69
C ARG A 47 -58.88 -39.11 -19.38
N ILE A 48 -59.72 -39.17 -20.41
CA ILE A 48 -61.17 -39.38 -20.29
C ILE A 48 -61.54 -40.53 -21.22
N LEU A 49 -62.21 -41.57 -20.69
CA LEU A 49 -62.64 -42.77 -21.43
C LEU A 49 -61.51 -43.45 -22.26
N GLY A 50 -60.27 -43.37 -21.79
CA GLY A 50 -59.10 -43.98 -22.48
C GLY A 50 -58.47 -43.10 -23.57
N HIS A 51 -59.09 -41.99 -23.95
CA HIS A 51 -58.49 -41.00 -24.86
C HIS A 51 -57.71 -39.94 -24.07
N VAL A 52 -56.56 -39.49 -24.60
CA VAL A 52 -55.75 -38.42 -24.00
C VAL A 52 -56.14 -37.10 -24.68
N GLN A 53 -56.82 -36.22 -23.96
CA GLN A 53 -57.16 -34.88 -24.46
C GLN A 53 -56.25 -33.84 -23.82
N ARG A 54 -55.69 -32.95 -24.65
CA ARG A 54 -54.85 -31.84 -24.19
C ARG A 54 -55.72 -30.60 -23.99
N HIS A 55 -55.61 -29.99 -22.82
CA HIS A 55 -56.23 -28.71 -22.50
C HIS A 55 -55.13 -27.72 -22.11
N THR A 56 -55.17 -26.54 -22.72
CA THR A 56 -54.26 -25.44 -22.39
C THR A 56 -54.95 -24.55 -21.35
N VAL A 57 -54.22 -24.11 -20.32
CA VAL A 57 -54.70 -23.13 -19.35
C VAL A 57 -53.73 -21.98 -19.23
N GLN A 58 -54.25 -20.81 -18.87
CA GLN A 58 -53.45 -19.63 -18.56
C GLN A 58 -53.03 -19.67 -17.08
N CYS A 59 -51.72 -19.66 -16.83
CA CYS A 59 -51.13 -19.57 -15.50
C CYS A 59 -50.53 -18.18 -15.29
N VAL A 60 -50.72 -17.60 -14.09
CA VAL A 60 -50.11 -16.34 -13.70
C VAL A 60 -48.95 -16.63 -12.77
N LEU A 61 -47.74 -16.31 -13.21
CA LEU A 61 -46.51 -16.59 -12.45
C LEU A 61 -46.17 -15.40 -11.56
N VAL A 62 -46.97 -15.19 -10.50
CA VAL A 62 -46.87 -14.03 -9.59
C VAL A 62 -45.48 -13.92 -8.94
N ILE A 63 -44.77 -15.03 -8.75
CA ILE A 63 -43.37 -15.01 -8.26
C ILE A 63 -42.43 -14.27 -9.22
N ASN A 64 -42.70 -14.28 -10.53
CA ASN A 64 -41.82 -13.72 -11.56
C ASN A 64 -41.75 -12.19 -11.51
N ILE A 65 -42.91 -11.54 -11.33
CA ILE A 65 -42.97 -10.07 -11.20
C ILE A 65 -42.30 -9.58 -9.90
N PHE A 66 -42.36 -10.37 -8.81
CA PHE A 66 -41.59 -10.07 -7.60
C PHE A 66 -40.08 -10.22 -7.84
N THR A 67 -39.63 -11.28 -8.52
CA THR A 67 -38.21 -11.45 -8.86
C THR A 67 -37.70 -10.31 -9.73
N GLU A 68 -38.45 -9.87 -10.74
CA GLU A 68 -38.06 -8.77 -11.63
C GLU A 68 -37.72 -7.48 -10.83
N LYS A 69 -38.56 -7.10 -9.86
CA LYS A 69 -38.37 -5.86 -9.09
C LYS A 69 -37.26 -5.98 -8.05
N ILE A 70 -37.13 -7.11 -7.34
CA ILE A 70 -36.02 -7.30 -6.38
C ILE A 70 -34.66 -7.37 -7.09
N PHE A 71 -34.57 -8.02 -8.26
CA PHE A 71 -33.33 -8.06 -9.03
C PHE A 71 -32.92 -6.69 -9.57
N PHE A 72 -33.88 -5.82 -9.95
CA PHE A 72 -33.58 -4.43 -10.31
C PHE A 72 -33.05 -3.62 -9.11
N ILE A 73 -33.69 -3.72 -7.94
CA ILE A 73 -33.25 -3.03 -6.71
C ILE A 73 -31.84 -3.51 -6.30
N LEU A 74 -31.59 -4.82 -6.32
CA LEU A 74 -30.28 -5.40 -6.03
C LEU A 74 -29.23 -4.95 -7.06
N TRP A 75 -29.58 -4.89 -8.36
CA TRP A 75 -28.68 -4.38 -9.39
C TRP A 75 -28.29 -2.92 -9.14
N LEU A 76 -29.24 -2.06 -8.77
CA LEU A 76 -28.98 -0.66 -8.44
C LEU A 76 -28.10 -0.54 -7.19
N TRP A 77 -28.40 -1.31 -6.13
CA TRP A 77 -27.59 -1.36 -4.91
C TRP A 77 -26.13 -1.78 -5.19
N TYR A 78 -25.93 -2.88 -5.92
CA TYR A 78 -24.58 -3.32 -6.31
C TYR A 78 -23.89 -2.35 -7.26
N THR A 79 -24.62 -1.59 -8.08
CA THR A 79 -24.06 -0.51 -8.91
C THR A 79 -23.49 0.60 -8.03
N VAL A 80 -24.27 1.07 -7.04
CA VAL A 80 -23.85 2.10 -6.08
C VAL A 80 -22.64 1.64 -5.27
N LEU A 81 -22.66 0.42 -4.71
CA LEU A 81 -21.51 -0.15 -4.01
C LEU A 81 -20.27 -0.25 -4.90
N SER A 82 -20.44 -0.61 -6.18
CA SER A 82 -19.33 -0.69 -7.13
C SER A 82 -18.72 0.69 -7.40
N PHE A 83 -19.53 1.74 -7.53
CA PHE A 83 -19.03 3.11 -7.70
C PHE A 83 -18.32 3.64 -6.44
N ILE A 84 -18.87 3.39 -5.25
CA ILE A 84 -18.22 3.77 -3.98
C ILE A 84 -16.88 3.05 -3.82
N SER A 85 -16.84 1.75 -4.11
CA SER A 85 -15.62 0.93 -4.04
C SER A 85 -14.57 1.40 -5.04
N PHE A 86 -14.98 1.68 -6.28
CA PHE A 86 -14.09 2.20 -7.33
C PHE A 86 -13.57 3.60 -6.98
N GLY A 87 -14.41 4.50 -6.47
CA GLY A 87 -13.99 5.81 -5.98
C GLY A 87 -13.00 5.74 -4.83
N SER A 88 -13.21 4.80 -3.89
CA SER A 88 -12.25 4.51 -2.81
C SER A 88 -10.91 4.06 -3.40
N ILE A 89 -10.89 3.01 -4.23
CA ILE A 89 -9.67 2.50 -4.88
C ILE A 89 -8.95 3.60 -5.65
N LEU A 90 -9.66 4.42 -6.43
CA LEU A 90 -9.08 5.57 -7.12
C LEU A 90 -8.48 6.59 -6.15
N SER A 91 -9.14 6.90 -5.03
CA SER A 91 -8.59 7.84 -4.03
C SER A 91 -7.28 7.33 -3.42
N TRP A 92 -7.17 6.03 -3.13
CA TRP A 92 -5.93 5.40 -2.66
C TRP A 92 -4.82 5.41 -3.73
N ILE A 93 -5.17 5.13 -4.99
CA ILE A 93 -4.27 5.20 -6.14
C ILE A 93 -3.74 6.64 -6.33
N PHE A 94 -4.61 7.64 -6.38
CA PHE A 94 -4.23 9.04 -6.54
C PHE A 94 -3.48 9.62 -5.33
N ALA A 95 -3.66 9.06 -4.13
CA ALA A 95 -2.87 9.43 -2.95
C ALA A 95 -1.50 8.74 -2.88
N SER A 96 -1.37 7.53 -3.42
CA SER A 96 -0.17 6.69 -3.26
C SER A 96 0.77 6.73 -4.46
N ILE A 97 0.27 6.92 -5.68
CA ILE A 97 1.10 6.96 -6.89
C ILE A 97 1.96 8.23 -7.03
N PRO A 98 1.47 9.48 -6.88
CA PRO A 98 2.27 10.65 -7.22
C PRO A 98 3.43 10.87 -6.24
N PHE A 99 4.68 10.76 -6.72
CA PHE A 99 5.91 10.83 -5.92
C PHE A 99 5.97 12.08 -5.02
N ASN A 100 5.54 13.24 -5.54
CA ASN A 100 5.45 14.48 -4.75
C ASN A 100 4.58 14.34 -3.49
N GLN A 101 3.45 13.64 -3.55
CA GLN A 101 2.62 13.39 -2.37
C GLN A 101 3.25 12.35 -1.44
N ARG A 102 3.87 11.29 -1.98
CA ARG A 102 4.59 10.30 -1.16
C ARG A 102 5.68 10.97 -0.33
N ARG A 103 6.52 11.77 -0.98
CA ARG A 103 7.57 12.56 -0.35
C ARG A 103 7.01 13.52 0.70
N GLN A 104 5.97 14.29 0.38
CA GLN A 104 5.37 15.23 1.34
C GLN A 104 4.75 14.53 2.54
N PHE A 105 4.17 13.34 2.36
CA PHE A 105 3.61 12.53 3.45
C PHE A 105 4.71 12.05 4.40
N VAL A 106 5.79 11.44 3.89
CA VAL A 106 6.92 10.96 4.72
C VAL A 106 7.66 12.14 5.36
N ALA A 107 7.95 13.21 4.60
CA ALA A 107 8.63 14.39 5.10
C ALA A 107 7.91 15.03 6.30
N ARG A 108 6.58 15.17 6.22
CA ARG A 108 5.78 15.74 7.30
C ARG A 108 5.83 14.86 8.56
N ARG A 109 5.98 13.54 8.41
CA ARG A 109 6.10 12.63 9.56
C ARG A 109 7.44 12.77 10.26
N LEU A 110 8.52 12.84 9.50
CA LEU A 110 9.86 13.10 10.05
C LEU A 110 9.94 14.48 10.71
N GLU A 111 9.37 15.54 10.10
CA GLU A 111 9.21 16.87 10.71
C GLU A 111 8.38 16.86 12.02
N LEU A 112 7.59 15.81 12.29
CA LEU A 112 6.84 15.60 13.53
C LEU A 112 7.53 14.68 14.54
N ALA A 113 8.54 13.90 14.11
CA ALA A 113 9.32 13.00 14.97
C ALA A 113 10.53 13.73 15.57
N ASP A 114 11.36 14.32 14.70
CA ASP A 114 12.59 15.01 15.08
C ASP A 114 12.53 16.51 14.72
N VAL A 115 12.71 17.35 15.74
CA VAL A 115 12.76 18.81 15.61
C VAL A 115 14.02 19.27 14.87
N ASN A 116 15.07 18.44 14.81
CA ASN A 116 16.31 18.72 14.07
C ASN A 116 16.25 18.28 12.60
N PHE A 117 15.17 17.61 12.16
CA PHE A 117 15.02 17.14 10.79
C PHE A 117 14.75 18.30 9.82
N GLU A 118 15.83 18.94 9.36
CA GLU A 118 15.71 20.00 8.36
C GLU A 118 15.61 19.42 6.95
N LYS A 119 14.38 19.35 6.44
CA LYS A 119 14.04 18.95 5.06
C LYS A 119 14.76 19.72 3.96
N SER A 120 15.39 20.86 4.24
CA SER A 120 16.23 21.58 3.27
C SER A 120 17.55 20.82 3.01
N ARG A 121 18.14 20.25 4.07
CA ARG A 121 19.47 19.65 4.13
C ARG A 121 19.48 18.20 3.64
N PHE A 122 18.46 17.42 4.02
CA PHE A 122 18.38 15.98 3.73
C PHE A 122 17.54 15.63 2.49
N LYS A 123 17.30 16.58 1.57
CA LYS A 123 16.50 16.38 0.36
C LYS A 123 16.87 15.14 -0.49
N PRO A 124 18.14 14.87 -0.84
CA PRO A 124 18.47 13.75 -1.71
C PRO A 124 18.25 12.40 -1.01
N GLN A 125 18.72 12.27 0.23
CA GLN A 125 18.55 11.07 1.06
C GLN A 125 17.07 10.76 1.32
N LEU A 126 16.24 11.78 1.55
CA LEU A 126 14.80 11.62 1.68
C LEU A 126 14.14 11.14 0.37
N ASP A 127 14.61 11.61 -0.79
CA ASP A 127 14.07 11.18 -2.09
C ASP A 127 14.47 9.73 -2.41
N GLU A 128 15.67 9.31 -2.01
CA GLU A 128 16.18 7.94 -2.09
C GLU A 128 15.43 6.99 -1.13
N PHE A 129 15.29 7.34 0.15
CA PHE A 129 14.48 6.61 1.13
C PHE A 129 13.03 6.39 0.67
N VAL A 130 12.38 7.42 0.11
CA VAL A 130 10.99 7.33 -0.38
C VAL A 130 10.88 6.49 -1.66
N ARG A 131 11.90 6.48 -2.52
CA ARG A 131 11.90 5.77 -3.81
C ARG A 131 12.32 4.30 -3.66
N ASP A 132 13.45 4.07 -2.99
CA ASP A 132 14.22 2.83 -3.07
C ASP A 132 14.10 1.99 -1.78
N TYR A 133 13.95 2.62 -0.61
CA TYR A 133 13.69 1.91 0.66
C TYR A 133 12.19 1.62 0.88
N ILE A 134 11.35 2.65 1.07
CA ILE A 134 9.92 2.47 1.40
C ILE A 134 9.12 1.90 0.21
N LYS A 135 9.41 2.37 -1.02
CA LYS A 135 8.71 2.00 -2.26
C LYS A 135 7.20 2.29 -2.23
N ILE A 136 6.50 2.07 -3.34
CA ILE A 136 5.09 2.45 -3.48
C ILE A 136 4.17 1.72 -2.49
N ASP A 137 4.46 0.45 -2.22
CA ASP A 137 3.68 -0.42 -1.35
C ASP A 137 3.86 -0.06 0.13
N GLY A 138 5.07 0.32 0.56
CA GLY A 138 5.32 0.80 1.91
C GLY A 138 4.55 2.09 2.21
N ILE A 139 4.49 3.04 1.26
CA ILE A 139 3.67 4.25 1.44
C ILE A 139 2.16 3.91 1.52
N PHE A 140 1.67 2.91 0.78
CA PHE A 140 0.30 2.43 0.92
C PHE A 140 0.04 1.84 2.32
N VAL A 141 0.93 0.98 2.82
CA VAL A 141 0.83 0.39 4.16
C VAL A 141 0.92 1.45 5.27
N LEU A 142 1.86 2.40 5.20
CA LEU A 142 1.95 3.52 6.16
C LEU A 142 0.67 4.37 6.16
N ARG A 143 0.07 4.64 5.00
CA ARG A 143 -1.24 5.33 4.92
C ARG A 143 -2.37 4.50 5.55
N MET A 144 -2.36 3.18 5.38
CA MET A 144 -3.30 2.26 6.04
C MET A 144 -3.15 2.30 7.57
N ILE A 145 -1.91 2.18 8.08
CA ILE A 145 -1.60 2.28 9.51
C ILE A 145 -2.01 3.66 10.07
N THR A 146 -1.82 4.73 9.30
CA THR A 146 -2.27 6.09 9.68
C THR A 146 -3.77 6.15 9.99
N ILE A 147 -4.58 5.47 9.18
CA ILE A 147 -6.04 5.52 9.27
C ILE A 147 -6.56 4.60 10.39
N HIS A 148 -5.91 3.47 10.65
CA HIS A 148 -6.33 2.51 11.67
C HIS A 148 -5.71 2.73 13.06
N SER A 149 -4.43 3.11 13.12
CA SER A 149 -3.65 3.26 14.37
C SER A 149 -3.34 4.72 14.72
N GLY A 150 -3.79 5.67 13.90
CA GLY A 150 -3.59 7.10 14.12
C GLY A 150 -2.26 7.64 13.60
N ILE A 151 -2.11 8.97 13.68
CA ILE A 151 -0.95 9.65 13.11
C ILE A 151 0.35 9.37 13.88
N LEU A 152 0.32 9.33 15.22
CA LEU A 152 1.51 9.18 16.08
C LEU A 152 2.25 7.86 15.83
N MET A 153 1.54 6.72 15.91
CA MET A 153 2.12 5.40 15.65
C MET A 153 2.82 5.29 14.30
N CYS A 154 2.22 5.87 13.25
CA CYS A 154 2.86 5.87 11.92
C CYS A 154 4.03 6.87 11.82
N THR A 155 4.16 7.83 12.73
CA THR A 155 5.34 8.69 12.84
C THR A 155 6.48 7.92 13.50
N ASP A 156 6.25 7.27 14.64
CA ASP A 156 7.25 6.44 15.35
C ASP A 156 7.81 5.32 14.44
N ILE A 157 6.95 4.73 13.60
CA ILE A 157 7.36 3.71 12.59
C ILE A 157 8.22 4.34 11.47
N VAL A 158 7.90 5.55 11.02
CA VAL A 158 8.69 6.23 9.97
C VAL A 158 10.06 6.67 10.50
N ASP A 159 10.11 7.11 11.75
CA ASP A 159 11.33 7.50 12.46
C ASP A 159 12.30 6.32 12.60
N THR A 160 11.84 5.20 13.16
CA THR A 160 12.63 3.96 13.30
C THR A 160 13.02 3.31 11.97
N MET A 161 12.27 3.54 10.89
CA MET A 161 12.67 3.16 9.52
C MET A 161 13.74 4.09 8.94
N TRP A 162 13.70 5.38 9.27
CA TRP A 162 14.65 6.38 8.78
C TRP A 162 16.02 6.21 9.43
N ASP A 163 16.09 5.98 10.74
CA ASP A 163 17.34 5.67 11.45
C ASP A 163 18.05 4.46 10.84
N ARG A 164 17.32 3.36 10.60
CA ARG A 164 17.85 2.15 9.97
C ARG A 164 18.33 2.36 8.55
N PHE A 165 17.62 3.17 7.76
CA PHE A 165 18.06 3.54 6.42
C PHE A 165 19.38 4.33 6.47
N LEU A 166 19.59 5.20 7.46
CA LEU A 166 20.84 5.92 7.64
C LEU A 166 21.98 5.00 8.11
N GLU A 167 21.71 4.02 8.97
CA GLU A 167 22.68 2.99 9.38
C GLU A 167 23.13 2.14 8.17
N GLU A 168 22.19 1.61 7.38
CA GLU A 168 22.46 0.82 6.17
C GLU A 168 23.22 1.65 5.12
N SER A 169 22.75 2.87 4.81
CA SER A 169 23.41 3.77 3.85
C SER A 169 24.83 4.16 4.29
N GLY A 170 25.09 4.23 5.60
CA GLY A 170 26.42 4.47 6.14
C GLY A 170 27.36 3.28 5.94
N HIS A 171 26.84 2.05 6.11
CA HIS A 171 27.60 0.82 5.91
C HIS A 171 28.03 0.64 4.44
N ASP A 172 27.10 0.82 3.50
CA ASP A 172 27.36 0.68 2.06
C ASP A 172 28.49 1.62 1.57
N VAL A 173 28.53 2.85 2.09
CA VAL A 173 29.58 3.83 1.77
C VAL A 173 30.93 3.43 2.37
N ILE A 174 30.95 2.86 3.59
CA ILE A 174 32.17 2.36 4.21
C ILE A 174 32.73 1.15 3.45
N GLU A 175 31.86 0.22 3.03
CA GLU A 175 32.24 -0.96 2.26
C GLU A 175 32.85 -0.59 0.91
N GLN A 176 32.23 0.35 0.18
CA GLN A 176 32.78 0.89 -1.08
C GLN A 176 34.18 1.52 -0.89
N LEU A 177 34.40 2.28 0.19
CA LEU A 177 35.70 2.88 0.49
C LEU A 177 36.76 1.85 0.89
N LEU A 178 36.37 0.73 1.48
CA LEU A 178 37.28 -0.38 1.80
C LEU A 178 37.65 -1.17 0.53
N ASP A 179 36.70 -1.41 -0.37
CA ASP A 179 36.92 -2.13 -1.64
C ASP A 179 37.77 -1.30 -2.62
N GLU A 180 37.50 0.01 -2.75
CA GLU A 180 38.33 0.92 -3.56
C GLU A 180 39.78 0.98 -3.03
N LYS A 181 39.95 1.01 -1.70
CA LYS A 181 41.28 1.02 -1.07
C LYS A 181 42.01 -0.32 -1.24
N THR A 182 41.29 -1.44 -1.22
CA THR A 182 41.87 -2.78 -1.44
C THR A 182 42.30 -2.94 -2.90
N SER A 183 41.45 -2.51 -3.83
CA SER A 183 41.76 -2.52 -5.28
C SER A 183 42.99 -1.67 -5.63
N GLN A 184 43.17 -0.50 -4.99
CA GLN A 184 44.37 0.32 -5.16
C GLN A 184 45.65 -0.37 -4.64
N LEU A 185 45.56 -1.09 -3.51
CA LEU A 185 46.69 -1.86 -2.98
C LEU A 185 47.08 -3.02 -3.93
N ASP A 186 46.10 -3.72 -4.50
CA ASP A 186 46.33 -4.80 -5.47
C ASP A 186 46.94 -4.29 -6.79
N GLU A 187 46.58 -3.09 -7.27
CA GLU A 187 47.23 -2.46 -8.45
C GLU A 187 48.67 -1.99 -8.15
N ASP A 188 48.93 -1.44 -6.95
CA ASP A 188 50.27 -1.02 -6.51
C ASP A 188 51.22 -2.21 -6.28
N GLU A 189 50.73 -3.38 -5.85
CA GLU A 189 51.53 -4.62 -5.81
C GLU A 189 51.74 -5.20 -7.21
N ARG A 190 50.71 -5.23 -8.07
CA ARG A 190 50.80 -5.83 -9.41
C ARG A 190 51.65 -5.03 -10.40
N SER A 191 51.83 -3.73 -10.17
CA SER A 191 52.65 -2.85 -11.00
C SER A 191 54.14 -2.81 -10.59
N GLN A 192 54.52 -3.39 -9.44
CA GLN A 192 55.92 -3.49 -8.99
C GLN A 192 56.72 -4.57 -9.73
N THR A 193 56.99 -4.33 -11.01
CA THR A 193 58.25 -4.78 -11.62
C THR A 193 59.33 -3.74 -11.28
N PRO A 194 60.54 -4.11 -10.84
CA PRO A 194 61.55 -3.14 -10.39
C PRO A 194 62.13 -2.33 -11.58
N GLY A 195 61.49 -1.22 -11.95
CA GLY A 195 61.90 -0.40 -13.09
C GLY A 195 61.19 0.94 -13.26
N ALA A 196 61.83 1.99 -12.73
CA ALA A 196 61.70 3.42 -13.08
C ALA A 196 60.40 4.20 -12.73
N PHE A 197 60.63 5.41 -12.24
CA PHE A 197 59.64 6.48 -11.97
C PHE A 197 58.79 6.84 -13.20
N SER A 198 57.51 7.16 -12.96
CA SER A 198 56.87 8.29 -13.66
C SER A 198 55.81 8.97 -12.80
N PHE A 199 55.83 10.30 -12.79
CA PHE A 199 54.83 11.16 -12.14
C PHE A 199 53.70 11.47 -13.13
N SER A 200 52.45 11.22 -12.75
CA SER A 200 51.27 11.64 -13.51
C SER A 200 50.19 12.18 -12.58
N GLN A 201 49.90 13.48 -12.68
CA GLN A 201 48.92 14.17 -11.85
C GLN A 201 47.55 14.22 -12.55
N GLY A 202 46.57 13.45 -12.06
CA GLY A 202 45.20 13.41 -12.56
C GLY A 202 44.20 14.06 -11.61
N ILE A 203 43.83 15.32 -11.84
CA ILE A 203 42.88 16.05 -10.97
C ILE A 203 41.43 15.61 -11.23
N ARG A 204 40.72 15.11 -10.22
CA ARG A 204 39.25 15.31 -10.13
C ARG A 204 38.75 15.41 -8.69
N ARG A 205 38.26 16.60 -8.33
CA ARG A 205 37.54 16.86 -7.06
C ARG A 205 36.12 16.29 -7.13
N LYS A 206 35.58 15.83 -5.99
CA LYS A 206 34.36 16.42 -5.42
C LYS A 206 34.04 16.02 -3.97
N THR A 207 33.66 17.05 -3.21
CA THR A 207 32.77 17.07 -2.03
C THR A 207 33.13 16.27 -0.77
N SER A 208 33.66 17.02 0.19
CA SER A 208 33.61 16.76 1.63
C SER A 208 32.27 16.22 2.14
N VAL A 209 32.33 15.11 2.86
CA VAL A 209 31.55 14.89 4.09
C VAL A 209 32.56 14.80 5.23
N LEU A 210 32.46 15.69 6.21
CA LEU A 210 33.32 15.67 7.39
C LEU A 210 32.87 14.55 8.34
N VAL A 211 33.57 13.41 8.28
CA VAL A 211 33.51 12.39 9.33
C VAL A 211 34.46 12.82 10.45
N PRO A 212 34.04 12.84 11.73
CA PRO A 212 34.95 13.09 12.84
C PRO A 212 35.97 11.95 12.96
N LEU A 213 37.25 12.27 12.84
CA LEU A 213 38.33 11.33 13.14
C LEU A 213 38.39 11.12 14.66
N MET A 214 38.08 9.91 15.15
CA MET A 214 38.48 9.51 16.50
C MET A 214 39.99 9.29 16.55
N SER A 215 40.62 9.75 17.64
CA SER A 215 42.07 9.64 17.84
C SER A 215 42.50 8.18 18.08
N ARG A 216 43.73 7.88 17.70
CA ARG A 216 44.32 6.54 17.60
C ARG A 216 44.96 6.09 18.92
N GLU A 217 44.35 6.38 20.07
CA GLU A 217 45.05 6.34 21.37
C GLU A 217 44.50 5.32 22.39
N ASP A 218 43.28 4.81 22.25
CA ASP A 218 42.67 3.90 23.25
C ASP A 218 42.94 2.39 23.03
N VAL A 219 43.60 2.00 21.93
CA VAL A 219 43.79 0.58 21.54
C VAL A 219 44.85 -0.15 22.40
N SER A 220 45.43 0.49 23.42
CA SER A 220 46.63 -0.01 24.14
C SER A 220 46.41 -0.54 25.58
N GLN A 221 45.17 -0.68 26.07
CA GLN A 221 44.93 -1.12 27.47
C GLN A 221 44.06 -2.36 27.72
N GLU A 222 43.43 -2.99 26.71
CA GLU A 222 42.72 -4.27 26.90
C GLU A 222 43.58 -5.49 26.54
N ALA A 223 44.70 -5.62 27.24
CA ALA A 223 45.53 -6.82 27.24
C ALA A 223 46.01 -7.19 28.65
N THR A 224 45.12 -7.16 29.67
CA THR A 224 45.31 -7.97 30.89
C THR A 224 44.04 -8.11 31.75
N LEU A 225 43.90 -9.30 32.34
CA LEU A 225 43.03 -9.69 33.46
C LEU A 225 41.55 -10.00 33.18
N ALA A 226 41.06 -11.02 33.90
CA ALA A 226 39.78 -11.69 33.67
C ALA A 226 38.66 -11.25 34.66
N THR A 227 37.42 -11.57 34.27
CA THR A 227 36.12 -11.53 34.99
C THR A 227 36.12 -12.04 36.45
N PRO A 228 35.11 -11.73 37.33
CA PRO A 228 33.67 -11.59 36.99
C PRO A 228 32.75 -10.59 37.76
N THR A 229 31.70 -10.09 37.05
CA THR A 229 30.32 -9.71 37.50
C THR A 229 30.10 -8.61 38.59
N PRO A 230 28.85 -8.10 38.82
CA PRO A 230 27.93 -7.39 37.88
C PRO A 230 27.34 -6.07 38.49
N GLN A 231 26.31 -5.47 37.84
CA GLN A 231 25.55 -4.23 38.20
C GLN A 231 26.26 -2.92 37.75
N PHE A 232 25.60 -1.90 37.18
CA PHE A 232 24.26 -1.33 37.44
C PHE A 232 23.39 -1.05 36.18
N LEU A 233 22.08 -0.92 36.41
CA LEU A 233 21.04 -0.61 35.42
C LEU A 233 20.78 0.90 35.26
N ARG A 234 20.20 1.28 34.10
CA ARG A 234 19.59 2.59 33.81
C ARG A 234 18.62 3.08 34.90
N PRO A 235 18.51 4.40 35.12
CA PRO A 235 17.25 5.02 35.57
C PRO A 235 16.27 5.20 34.37
N PRO A 236 14.95 5.06 34.57
CA PRO A 236 13.96 5.09 33.50
C PRO A 236 13.36 6.48 33.21
N SER A 237 12.69 6.59 32.06
CA SER A 237 11.82 7.71 31.68
C SER A 237 10.70 7.95 32.70
N SER A 238 10.51 9.21 33.12
CA SER A 238 9.46 9.62 34.05
C SER A 238 8.14 9.93 33.33
N ARG A 239 7.26 8.93 33.26
CA ARG A 239 5.83 9.09 32.99
C ARG A 239 5.13 9.68 34.22
N MET A 240 4.40 10.79 34.08
CA MET A 240 3.65 11.41 35.18
C MET A 240 2.19 10.95 35.25
N THR A 241 1.86 10.16 36.28
CA THR A 241 0.53 9.88 36.86
C THR A 241 0.73 9.32 38.28
N SER A 242 -0.16 9.44 39.27
CA SER A 242 -1.29 10.37 39.52
C SER A 242 -1.86 10.07 40.92
N GLY A 243 -2.16 11.06 41.78
CA GLY A 243 -2.76 10.75 43.10
C GLY A 243 -3.10 11.95 44.01
N PRO A 244 -3.92 11.74 45.07
CA PRO A 244 -4.75 12.80 45.68
C PRO A 244 -4.41 13.18 47.15
N SER A 245 -4.95 14.30 47.65
CA SER A 245 -5.51 14.39 49.03
C SER A 245 -6.18 15.75 49.36
N ASN A 246 -7.38 15.63 49.93
CA ASN A 246 -8.17 16.54 50.80
C ASN A 246 -7.60 17.92 51.21
N VAL A 247 -8.38 18.98 50.91
CA VAL A 247 -9.12 19.79 51.91
C VAL A 247 -10.52 20.05 51.34
#